data_AF-A0A4R1WWG6-F1
#
_entry.id   AF-A0A4R1WWG6-F1
#
_cell.length_a   1.000
_cell.length_b   1.000
_cell.length_c   1.000
_cell.angle_alpha   90.00
_cell.angle_beta   90.00
_cell.angle_gamma   90.00
#
_symmetry.space_group_name_H-M   'P 1'
#
loop_
_entity.id
_entity.type
_entity.pdbx_description
1 polymer ?
#
loop_
_entity_poly.entity_id
_entity_poly.type
_entity_poly.pdbx_seq_one_letter_code
_entity_poly.pdbx_strand_id
1 'polypeptide(L)'
;MVAIAESHVGGITTSKGWAFVSGAGTSIRKYRLTELRDAMKAAGTPYLTQVGTAREVASASFLSSYGDSLWSGSFNDTGRGTMYEYKIADDGTLTTVAGAWEVPTKTQGLMITAKHFVYSTSYGRGNRSNLYVVRRGQKDLDAAQLSCFRAPSMTEGITEYNGTAYLVYESGSHLYASDPATLNVIPRLHKASVMSLTSLVP
;
A
#
# COMPACT_ATOMS: atom_id res chain seq x y z
N MET A 1 -1.64 -8.43 -20.26
CA MET A 1 -2.04 -8.51 -18.84
C MET A 1 -1.36 -9.74 -18.25
N VAL A 2 -1.18 -9.88 -16.94
CA VAL A 2 -0.63 -11.12 -16.34
C VAL A 2 -1.66 -11.65 -15.34
N ALA A 3 -2.03 -12.92 -15.46
CA ALA A 3 -2.87 -13.60 -14.48
C ALA A 3 -2.01 -14.18 -13.37
N ILE A 4 -2.53 -14.16 -12.15
CA ILE A 4 -1.96 -14.81 -10.97
C ILE A 4 -3.07 -15.59 -10.25
N ALA A 5 -2.72 -16.43 -9.29
CA ALA A 5 -3.71 -17.05 -8.40
C ALA A 5 -4.64 -16.00 -7.79
N GLU A 6 -5.92 -16.34 -7.61
CA GLU A 6 -6.92 -15.47 -7.01
C GLU A 6 -6.42 -14.87 -5.70
N SER A 7 -6.70 -13.59 -5.51
CA SER A 7 -6.26 -12.82 -4.37
C SER A 7 -7.27 -11.72 -4.05
N HIS A 8 -7.48 -11.47 -2.76
CA HIS A 8 -7.95 -10.18 -2.30
C HIS A 8 -6.75 -9.23 -2.32
N VAL A 9 -6.43 -8.67 -3.48
CA VAL A 9 -5.22 -7.86 -3.69
C VAL A 9 -5.34 -6.54 -2.91
N GLY A 10 -5.05 -6.56 -1.61
CA GLY A 10 -5.00 -5.38 -0.76
C GLY A 10 -3.78 -4.51 -1.01
N GLY A 11 -2.68 -5.10 -1.50
CA GLY A 11 -1.49 -4.34 -1.84
C GLY A 11 -0.53 -5.05 -2.79
N ILE A 12 0.28 -4.23 -3.46
CA ILE A 12 1.42 -4.66 -4.26
C ILE A 12 2.59 -3.71 -3.99
N THR A 13 3.80 -4.26 -3.86
CA THR A 13 5.03 -3.47 -3.81
C THR A 13 6.18 -4.21 -4.50
N THR A 14 7.24 -3.49 -4.81
CA THR A 14 8.42 -4.06 -5.48
C THR A 14 9.69 -3.66 -4.76
N SER A 15 10.56 -4.62 -4.43
CA SER A 15 11.88 -4.35 -3.89
C SER A 15 12.83 -5.53 -4.13
N LYS A 16 14.13 -5.26 -4.19
CA LYS A 16 15.21 -6.25 -4.37
C LYS A 16 14.99 -7.26 -5.53
N GLY A 17 14.41 -6.82 -6.64
CA GLY A 17 14.15 -7.70 -7.79
C GLY A 17 12.88 -8.55 -7.67
N TRP A 18 12.07 -8.34 -6.65
CA TRP A 18 10.83 -9.07 -6.37
C TRP A 18 9.60 -8.15 -6.42
N ALA A 19 8.49 -8.69 -6.92
CA ALA A 19 7.16 -8.16 -6.66
C ALA A 19 6.52 -8.94 -5.52
N PHE A 20 6.01 -8.24 -4.52
CA PHE A 20 5.26 -8.79 -3.41
C PHE A 20 3.80 -8.37 -3.55
N VAL A 21 2.89 -9.34 -3.48
CA VAL A 21 1.46 -9.14 -3.71
C VAL A 21 0.71 -9.80 -2.57
N SER A 22 -0.29 -9.13 -2.00
CA SER A 22 -1.20 -9.78 -1.05
C SER A 22 -1.80 -11.03 -1.70
N GLY A 23 -1.87 -12.13 -0.96
CA GLY A 23 -2.42 -13.40 -1.40
C GLY A 23 -3.86 -13.61 -0.93
N ALA A 24 -4.32 -14.86 -0.96
CA ALA A 24 -5.55 -15.24 -0.28
C ALA A 24 -5.36 -15.17 1.25
N GLY A 25 -6.41 -14.81 1.99
CA GLY A 25 -6.36 -14.64 3.44
C GLY A 25 -5.32 -13.59 3.86
N THR A 26 -4.48 -13.94 4.85
CA THR A 26 -3.44 -13.07 5.39
C THR A 26 -2.05 -13.53 4.96
N SER A 27 -1.82 -13.58 3.65
CA SER A 27 -0.56 -14.04 3.07
C SER A 27 0.05 -13.03 2.10
N ILE A 28 1.36 -13.14 1.87
CA ILE A 28 2.12 -12.39 0.85
C ILE A 28 2.75 -13.38 -0.11
N ARG A 29 2.47 -13.21 -1.39
CA ARG A 29 3.08 -13.95 -2.50
C ARG A 29 4.26 -13.17 -3.06
N LYS A 30 5.28 -13.85 -3.56
CA LYS A 30 6.43 -13.23 -4.23
C LYS A 30 6.60 -13.74 -5.65
N TYR A 31 7.03 -12.85 -6.54
CA TYR A 31 7.28 -13.13 -7.96
C TYR A 31 8.58 -12.44 -8.37
N ARG A 32 9.40 -13.07 -9.23
CA ARG A 32 10.58 -12.40 -9.79
C ARG A 32 10.14 -11.28 -10.72
N LEU A 33 10.71 -10.08 -10.57
CA LEU A 33 10.37 -8.94 -11.43
C LEU A 33 10.76 -9.16 -12.89
N THR A 34 11.79 -9.95 -13.15
CA THR A 34 12.19 -10.33 -14.51
C THR A 34 11.11 -11.16 -15.18
N GLU A 35 10.64 -12.21 -14.50
CA GLU A 35 9.57 -13.08 -15.01
C GLU A 35 8.25 -12.33 -15.16
N LEU A 36 7.90 -11.47 -14.18
CA LEU A 36 6.72 -10.62 -14.29
C LEU A 36 6.80 -9.68 -15.50
N ARG A 37 7.96 -9.06 -15.72
CA ARG A 37 8.19 -8.17 -16.87
C ARG A 37 8.08 -8.91 -18.19
N ASP A 38 8.64 -10.11 -18.28
CA ASP A 38 8.59 -10.91 -19.50
C ASP A 38 7.16 -11.39 -19.77
N ALA A 39 6.44 -11.82 -18.73
CA ALA A 39 5.02 -12.16 -18.82
C ALA A 39 4.16 -10.96 -19.26
N MET A 40 4.46 -9.74 -18.79
CA MET A 40 3.74 -8.53 -19.21
C MET A 40 3.92 -8.18 -20.70
N LYS A 41 5.03 -8.62 -21.32
CA LYS A 41 5.33 -8.40 -22.74
C LYS A 41 4.80 -9.50 -23.65
N ALA A 42 4.50 -10.68 -23.10
CA ALA A 42 4.00 -11.80 -23.88
C ALA A 42 2.59 -11.49 -24.42
N ALA A 43 2.26 -12.11 -25.55
CA ALA A 43 0.91 -12.02 -26.11
C ALA A 43 -0.12 -12.69 -25.18
N GLY A 44 -1.33 -12.13 -25.14
CA GLY A 44 -2.41 -12.63 -24.30
C GLY A 44 -2.28 -12.27 -22.83
N THR A 45 -2.71 -13.19 -21.96
CA THR A 45 -2.69 -13.03 -20.50
C THR A 45 -2.03 -14.26 -19.87
N PRO A 46 -0.69 -14.37 -19.91
CA PRO A 46 0.02 -15.50 -19.32
C PRO A 46 -0.26 -15.58 -17.82
N TYR A 47 -0.28 -16.81 -17.32
CA TYR A 47 -0.38 -17.09 -15.90
C TYR A 47 1.01 -17.17 -15.27
N LEU A 48 1.26 -16.38 -14.24
CA LEU A 48 2.51 -16.39 -13.48
C LEU A 48 2.27 -17.04 -12.11
N THR A 49 3.03 -18.09 -11.83
CA THR A 49 2.99 -18.79 -10.54
C THR A 49 3.88 -18.07 -9.53
N GLN A 50 3.45 -18.02 -8.26
CA GLN A 50 4.27 -17.48 -7.19
C GLN A 50 5.54 -18.31 -7.00
N VAL A 51 6.60 -17.69 -6.49
CA VAL A 51 7.84 -18.38 -6.15
C VAL A 51 7.78 -18.89 -4.71
N GLY A 52 7.78 -20.22 -4.56
CA GLY A 52 7.71 -20.89 -3.26
C GLY A 52 6.34 -20.79 -2.59
N THR A 53 6.31 -20.96 -1.28
CA THR A 53 5.08 -20.85 -0.48
C THR A 53 4.82 -19.39 -0.12
N ALA A 54 3.55 -18.99 -0.14
CA ALA A 54 3.15 -17.68 0.34
C ALA A 54 3.51 -17.50 1.82
N ARG A 55 3.98 -16.30 2.18
CA ARG A 55 4.33 -15.98 3.56
C ARG A 55 3.06 -15.57 4.31
N GLU A 56 2.68 -16.35 5.33
CA GLU A 56 1.68 -15.92 6.30
C GLU A 56 2.17 -14.70 7.09
N VAL A 57 1.27 -13.73 7.28
CA VAL A 57 1.50 -12.46 7.98
C VAL A 57 0.30 -12.13 8.86
N ALA A 58 0.46 -11.19 9.79
CA ALA A 58 -0.65 -10.77 10.66
C ALA A 58 -1.82 -10.14 9.89
N SER A 59 -1.51 -9.39 8.83
CA SER A 59 -2.49 -8.82 7.91
C SER A 59 -1.80 -8.38 6.62
N ALA A 60 -2.53 -8.34 5.51
CA ALA A 60 -2.05 -7.97 4.18
C ALA A 60 -3.04 -7.04 3.43
N SER A 61 -3.75 -6.18 4.17
CA SER A 61 -4.70 -5.22 3.59
C SER A 61 -4.04 -4.14 2.74
N PHE A 62 -2.76 -3.83 3.01
CA PHE A 62 -1.92 -2.97 2.16
C PHE A 62 -0.47 -3.40 2.32
N LEU A 63 0.34 -3.15 1.28
CA LEU A 63 1.77 -3.44 1.24
C LEU A 63 2.55 -2.23 0.77
N SER A 64 3.74 -2.02 1.30
CA SER A 64 4.71 -1.05 0.79
C SER A 64 6.13 -1.48 1.13
N SER A 65 7.13 -0.87 0.51
CA SER A 65 8.54 -1.22 0.75
C SER A 65 9.43 0.01 0.72
N TYR A 66 10.56 -0.08 1.42
CA TYR A 66 11.60 0.93 1.45
C TYR A 66 12.94 0.28 1.78
N GLY A 67 13.93 0.46 0.91
CA GLY A 67 15.23 -0.20 1.05
C GLY A 67 15.09 -1.72 1.02
N ASP A 68 15.65 -2.39 2.03
CA ASP A 68 15.68 -3.85 2.20
C ASP A 68 14.45 -4.42 2.92
N SER A 69 13.42 -3.60 3.12
CA SER A 69 12.31 -3.91 4.03
C SER A 69 10.96 -3.73 3.35
N LEU A 70 10.01 -4.58 3.73
CA LEU A 70 8.61 -4.55 3.35
C LEU A 70 7.76 -4.31 4.60
N TRP A 71 6.66 -3.58 4.44
CA TRP A 71 5.66 -3.39 5.47
C TRP A 71 4.31 -3.92 5.00
N SER A 72 3.62 -4.59 5.91
CA SER A 72 2.29 -5.16 5.69
C SER A 72 1.40 -4.78 6.86
N GLY A 73 0.20 -4.28 6.59
CA GLY A 73 -0.70 -3.83 7.65
C GLY A 73 -2.17 -4.12 7.39
N SER A 74 -2.96 -3.79 8.41
CA SER A 74 -4.38 -4.11 8.49
C SER A 74 -5.28 -2.91 8.21
N PHE A 75 -6.34 -3.15 7.46
CA PHE A 75 -7.52 -2.31 7.45
C PHE A 75 -8.36 -2.56 8.72
N ASN A 76 -8.82 -1.48 9.37
CA ASN A 76 -9.76 -1.52 10.49
C ASN A 76 -10.71 -0.32 10.35
N ASP A 77 -12.02 -0.55 10.26
CA ASP A 77 -13.02 0.49 10.02
C ASP A 77 -13.52 1.20 11.29
N THR A 78 -13.28 0.62 12.46
CA THR A 78 -13.79 1.11 13.75
C THR A 78 -12.70 1.58 14.71
N GLY A 79 -11.43 1.20 14.48
CA GLY A 79 -10.31 1.54 15.35
C GLY A 79 -8.97 1.63 14.61
N ARG A 80 -7.87 1.74 15.35
CA ARG A 80 -6.51 1.71 14.78
C ARG A 80 -6.23 0.31 14.21
N GLY A 81 -5.44 0.27 13.14
CA GLY A 81 -4.86 -0.97 12.64
C GLY A 81 -3.47 -1.21 13.19
N THR A 82 -2.85 -2.31 12.78
CA THR A 82 -1.42 -2.56 13.00
C THR A 82 -0.70 -2.85 11.69
N MET A 83 0.59 -2.58 11.69
CA MET A 83 1.51 -2.86 10.60
C MET A 83 2.79 -3.49 11.14
N TYR A 84 3.36 -4.39 10.36
CA TYR A 84 4.60 -5.10 10.69
C TYR A 84 5.63 -4.92 9.60
N GLU A 85 6.89 -4.83 10.01
CA GLU A 85 8.06 -4.77 9.12
C GLU A 85 8.61 -6.18 8.88
N TYR A 86 9.09 -6.42 7.67
CA TYR A 86 9.72 -7.66 7.24
C TYR A 86 11.01 -7.36 6.48
N LYS A 87 12.12 -7.98 6.87
CA LYS A 87 13.37 -7.95 6.11
C LYS A 87 13.29 -8.84 4.89
N ILE A 88 13.80 -8.34 3.76
CA ILE A 88 13.79 -9.02 2.47
C ILE A 88 15.18 -9.61 2.20
N ALA A 89 15.26 -10.94 2.25
CA ALA A 89 16.44 -11.67 1.80
C ALA A 89 16.59 -11.62 0.27
N ASP A 90 17.76 -12.00 -0.26
CA ASP A 90 18.04 -11.92 -1.70
C ASP A 90 17.16 -12.86 -2.54
N ASP A 91 16.74 -13.98 -1.95
CA ASP A 91 15.78 -14.93 -2.52
C ASP A 91 14.31 -14.46 -2.36
N GLY A 92 14.09 -13.26 -1.81
CA GLY A 92 12.77 -12.68 -1.54
C GLY A 92 12.08 -13.25 -0.30
N THR A 93 12.75 -14.07 0.51
CA THR A 93 12.21 -14.55 1.79
C THR A 93 12.02 -13.39 2.77
N LEU A 94 10.88 -13.39 3.46
CA LEU A 94 10.48 -12.34 4.40
C LEU A 94 10.68 -12.81 5.84
N THR A 95 11.45 -12.05 6.62
CA THR A 95 11.65 -12.29 8.06
C THR A 95 11.03 -11.17 8.87
N THR A 96 10.12 -11.49 9.78
CA THR A 96 9.43 -10.50 10.63
C THR A 96 10.43 -9.78 11.54
N VAL A 97 10.34 -8.45 11.57
CA VAL A 97 11.02 -7.59 12.55
C VAL A 97 10.10 -7.40 13.76
N ALA A 98 10.66 -7.49 14.96
CA ALA A 98 9.88 -7.43 16.19
C ALA A 98 9.19 -6.07 16.41
N GLY A 99 7.93 -6.15 16.86
CA GLY A 99 7.12 -5.01 17.27
C GLY A 99 6.24 -4.45 16.14
N ALA A 100 4.98 -4.19 16.49
CA ALA A 100 4.02 -3.57 15.59
C ALA A 100 4.17 -2.05 15.54
N TRP A 101 3.60 -1.46 14.50
CA TRP A 101 3.33 -0.04 14.35
C TRP A 101 1.83 0.15 14.32
N GLU A 102 1.30 1.13 15.05
CA GLU A 102 -0.07 1.55 14.84
C GLU A 102 -0.23 2.20 13.47
N VAL A 103 -1.38 1.94 12.83
CA VAL A 103 -1.77 2.63 11.60
C VAL A 103 -3.12 3.31 11.78
N PRO A 104 -3.37 4.43 11.09
CA PRO A 104 -4.65 5.13 11.18
C PRO A 104 -5.84 4.22 10.87
N THR A 105 -6.98 4.54 11.47
CA THR A 105 -8.26 3.91 11.14
C THR A 105 -8.54 4.04 9.64
N LYS A 106 -9.01 2.95 9.03
CA LYS A 106 -9.36 2.83 7.62
C LYS A 106 -8.18 3.02 6.65
N THR A 107 -6.97 2.64 7.06
CA THR A 107 -5.80 2.71 6.16
C THR A 107 -5.97 1.76 4.97
N GLN A 108 -5.83 2.32 3.77
CA GLN A 108 -5.89 1.60 2.48
C GLN A 108 -4.51 1.53 1.81
N GLY A 109 -3.63 2.49 2.07
CA GLY A 109 -2.34 2.57 1.39
C GLY A 109 -1.26 3.20 2.25
N LEU A 110 -0.01 2.93 1.85
CA LEU A 110 1.19 3.35 2.55
C LEU A 110 2.31 3.72 1.57
N MET A 111 2.85 4.91 1.73
CA MET A 111 4.11 5.35 1.14
C MET A 111 5.15 5.50 2.25
N ILE A 112 6.37 5.05 1.99
CA ILE A 112 7.44 5.05 2.97
C ILE A 112 8.62 5.84 2.41
N THR A 113 9.21 6.69 3.24
CA THR A 113 10.48 7.36 2.97
C THR A 113 11.50 6.99 4.04
N ALA A 114 12.73 7.50 3.96
CA ALA A 114 13.72 7.33 5.03
C ALA A 114 13.19 7.76 6.41
N LYS A 115 12.38 8.83 6.45
CA LYS A 115 12.02 9.54 7.69
C LYS A 115 10.52 9.59 7.98
N HIS A 116 9.67 9.21 7.02
CA HIS A 116 8.21 9.35 7.16
C HIS A 116 7.45 8.15 6.64
N PHE A 117 6.32 7.89 7.28
CA PHE A 117 5.21 7.12 6.72
C PHE A 117 4.13 8.09 6.24
N VAL A 118 3.55 7.82 5.09
CA VAL A 118 2.37 8.53 4.59
C VAL A 118 1.26 7.52 4.35
N TYR A 119 0.20 7.60 5.13
CA TYR A 119 -0.94 6.72 5.06
C TYR A 119 -2.07 7.39 4.31
N SER A 120 -2.71 6.66 3.38
CA SER A 120 -4.01 7.01 2.83
C SER A 120 -5.10 6.25 3.56
N THR A 121 -6.17 6.95 3.93
CA THR A 121 -7.29 6.36 4.68
C THR A 121 -8.63 6.63 4.03
N SER A 122 -9.43 5.59 3.87
CA SER A 122 -10.74 5.68 3.25
C SER A 122 -11.64 4.53 3.65
N TYR A 123 -12.94 4.81 3.81
CA TYR A 123 -13.97 3.76 3.88
C TYR A 123 -15.34 4.34 3.55
N GLY A 124 -16.01 3.73 2.58
CA GLY A 124 -17.33 4.15 2.09
C GLY A 124 -17.25 5.27 1.04
N ARG A 125 -17.95 5.07 -0.09
CA ARG A 125 -17.94 5.95 -1.27
C ARG A 125 -18.51 7.36 -1.03
N GLY A 126 -19.39 7.50 -0.03
CA GLY A 126 -19.95 8.79 0.39
C GLY A 126 -19.05 9.58 1.36
N ASN A 127 -17.92 9.02 1.78
CA ASN A 127 -17.06 9.62 2.81
C ASN A 127 -15.76 10.16 2.20
N ARG A 128 -15.34 11.35 2.66
CA ARG A 128 -14.02 11.89 2.31
C ARG A 128 -12.91 11.10 2.99
N SER A 129 -11.83 10.90 2.25
CA SER A 129 -10.61 10.27 2.75
C SER A 129 -9.70 11.25 3.49
N ASN A 130 -8.61 10.73 4.06
CA ASN A 130 -7.55 11.55 4.66
C ASN A 130 -6.18 11.02 4.24
N LEU A 131 -5.17 11.90 4.29
CA LEU A 131 -3.78 11.51 4.33
C LEU A 131 -3.20 11.85 5.70
N TYR A 132 -2.41 10.93 6.25
CA TYR A 132 -1.61 11.14 7.46
C TYR A 132 -0.14 11.09 7.08
N VAL A 133 0.64 12.09 7.49
CA VAL A 133 2.10 12.11 7.36
C VAL A 133 2.66 12.00 8.77
N VAL A 134 3.46 10.96 9.03
CA VAL A 134 3.93 10.60 10.37
C VAL A 134 5.44 10.40 10.33
N ARG A 135 6.20 10.90 11.32
CA ARG A 135 7.64 10.59 11.42
C ARG A 135 7.86 9.10 11.72
N ARG A 136 8.75 8.47 10.96
CA ARG A 136 9.21 7.09 11.23
C ARG A 136 9.92 7.05 12.58
N GLY A 137 9.78 5.92 13.27
CA GLY A 137 10.27 5.74 14.64
C GLY A 137 9.17 5.83 15.69
N GLN A 138 8.04 6.47 15.38
CA GLN A 138 6.91 6.65 16.29
C GLN A 138 5.84 5.59 16.05
N LYS A 139 5.79 4.60 16.96
CA LYS A 139 4.89 3.43 16.86
C LYS A 139 3.49 3.67 17.41
N ASP A 140 3.36 4.63 18.32
CA ASP A 140 2.11 5.09 18.93
C ASP A 140 1.68 6.38 18.21
N LEU A 141 0.50 6.38 17.59
CA LEU A 141 0.00 7.50 16.81
C LEU A 141 -0.52 8.66 17.65
N ASP A 142 -0.90 8.42 18.90
CA ASP A 142 -1.39 9.46 19.80
C ASP A 142 -0.22 10.27 20.40
N ALA A 143 0.97 9.66 20.49
CA ALA A 143 2.22 10.32 20.84
C ALA A 143 3.03 10.83 19.63
N ALA A 144 2.61 10.52 18.41
CA ALA A 144 3.39 10.81 17.20
C ALA A 144 3.31 12.30 16.78
N GLN A 145 4.43 12.79 16.24
CA GLN A 145 4.45 13.99 15.41
C GLN A 145 3.87 13.64 14.05
N LEU A 146 2.67 14.14 13.79
CA LEU A 146 1.95 13.89 12.55
C LEU A 146 1.23 15.13 12.05
N SER A 147 0.94 15.09 10.74
CA SER A 147 0.00 16.00 10.09
C SER A 147 -1.07 15.19 9.38
N CYS A 148 -2.33 15.67 9.46
CA CYS A 148 -3.48 15.04 8.83
C CYS A 148 -4.23 16.08 8.00
N PHE A 149 -4.60 15.70 6.78
CA PHE A 149 -5.40 16.56 5.91
C PHE A 149 -6.35 15.75 5.04
N ARG A 150 -7.39 16.43 4.54
CA ARG A 150 -8.47 15.80 3.78
C ARG A 150 -8.07 15.53 2.34
N ALA A 151 -8.56 14.41 1.82
CA ALA A 151 -8.52 14.04 0.41
C ALA A 151 -9.96 13.85 -0.13
N PRO A 152 -10.16 13.78 -1.46
CA PRO A 152 -11.38 13.25 -2.07
C PRO A 152 -11.74 11.85 -1.56
N SER A 153 -12.96 11.37 -1.81
CA SER A 153 -13.37 10.03 -1.36
C SER A 153 -12.55 8.92 -2.03
N MET A 154 -12.47 7.77 -1.36
CA MET A 154 -11.93 6.54 -1.93
C MET A 154 -10.45 6.61 -2.32
N THR A 155 -9.61 7.27 -1.52
CA THR A 155 -8.15 7.09 -1.64
C THR A 155 -7.78 5.63 -1.39
N GLU A 156 -7.00 5.05 -2.29
CA GLU A 156 -6.48 3.68 -2.15
C GLU A 156 -4.96 3.71 -1.99
N GLY A 157 -4.21 3.03 -2.85
CA GLY A 157 -2.76 3.00 -2.83
C GLY A 157 -2.10 4.36 -3.02
N ILE A 158 -1.02 4.59 -2.27
CA ILE A 158 -0.09 5.70 -2.42
C ILE A 158 1.34 5.16 -2.53
N THR A 159 2.14 5.68 -3.46
CA THR A 159 3.54 5.27 -3.64
C THR A 159 4.43 6.45 -4.00
N GLU A 160 5.73 6.26 -3.85
CA GLU A 160 6.75 7.21 -4.28
C GLU A 160 7.47 6.70 -5.53
N TYR A 161 7.80 7.62 -6.45
CA TYR A 161 8.75 7.38 -7.50
C TYR A 161 9.47 8.68 -7.87
N ASN A 162 10.80 8.68 -7.82
CA ASN A 162 11.67 9.79 -8.18
C ASN A 162 11.29 11.13 -7.53
N GLY A 163 11.10 11.13 -6.22
CA GLY A 163 10.73 12.29 -5.40
C GLY A 163 9.28 12.73 -5.56
N THR A 164 8.45 11.98 -6.31
CA THR A 164 7.03 12.27 -6.53
C THR A 164 6.16 11.23 -5.84
N ALA A 165 5.22 11.68 -5.02
CA ALA A 165 4.17 10.84 -4.47
C ALA A 165 3.02 10.74 -5.48
N TYR A 166 2.50 9.53 -5.67
CA TYR A 166 1.36 9.23 -6.53
C TYR A 166 0.28 8.57 -5.70
N LEU A 167 -0.94 9.12 -5.76
CA LEU A 167 -2.10 8.65 -5.03
C LEU A 167 -3.21 8.28 -6.00
N VAL A 168 -3.74 7.07 -5.85
CA VAL A 168 -4.84 6.55 -6.66
C VAL A 168 -6.16 6.65 -5.90
N TYR A 169 -7.26 6.76 -6.66
CA TYR A 169 -8.60 6.81 -6.10
C TYR A 169 -9.48 5.76 -6.75
N GLU A 170 -10.14 4.92 -5.96
CA GLU A 170 -11.09 3.94 -6.46
C GLU A 170 -12.40 4.59 -6.93
N SER A 171 -12.67 5.84 -6.51
CA SER A 171 -13.83 6.60 -6.99
C SER A 171 -13.83 6.79 -8.51
N GLY A 172 -12.67 6.77 -9.17
CA GLY A 172 -12.54 6.82 -10.62
C GLY A 172 -12.61 5.47 -11.33
N SER A 173 -12.78 4.36 -10.60
CA SER A 173 -12.87 3.03 -11.21
C SER A 173 -14.20 2.82 -11.91
N HIS A 174 -14.26 1.84 -12.81
CA HIS A 174 -15.49 1.49 -13.54
C HIS A 174 -16.66 1.20 -12.61
N LEU A 175 -16.40 0.64 -11.43
CA LEU A 175 -17.44 0.27 -10.46
C LEU A 175 -18.06 1.48 -9.76
N TYR A 176 -17.29 2.53 -9.50
CA TYR A 176 -17.74 3.65 -8.64
C TYR A 176 -17.93 4.97 -9.38
N ALA A 177 -17.32 5.16 -10.55
CA ALA A 177 -17.32 6.45 -11.25
C ALA A 177 -18.72 6.91 -11.70
N SER A 178 -19.63 5.98 -11.97
CA SER A 178 -21.02 6.29 -12.36
C SER A 178 -22.03 6.14 -11.23
N ASP A 179 -21.59 5.75 -10.03
CA ASP A 179 -22.48 5.63 -8.89
C ASP A 179 -22.79 7.03 -8.31
N PRO A 180 -24.07 7.45 -8.27
CA PRO A 180 -24.46 8.76 -7.74
C PRO A 180 -24.12 8.96 -6.25
N ALA A 181 -23.88 7.89 -5.49
CA ALA A 181 -23.43 7.96 -4.11
C ALA A 181 -21.91 8.24 -3.96
N THR A 182 -21.13 8.13 -5.04
CA THR A 182 -19.69 8.36 -5.01
C THR A 182 -19.38 9.85 -4.96
N LEU A 183 -18.73 10.29 -3.88
CA LEU A 183 -18.39 11.68 -3.66
C LEU A 183 -17.07 12.04 -4.34
N ASN A 184 -17.00 13.18 -5.04
CA ASN A 184 -15.75 13.68 -5.66
C ASN A 184 -15.02 12.64 -6.53
N VAL A 185 -15.67 12.10 -7.57
CA VAL A 185 -15.07 11.14 -8.51
C VAL A 185 -13.74 11.67 -9.07
N ILE A 186 -12.65 10.95 -8.81
CA ILE A 186 -11.30 11.30 -9.28
C ILE A 186 -10.82 10.28 -10.33
N PRO A 187 -10.89 10.61 -11.64
CA PRO A 187 -10.53 9.67 -12.71
C PRO A 187 -9.02 9.59 -12.99
N ARG A 188 -8.19 10.39 -12.30
CA ARG A 188 -6.75 10.49 -12.56
C ARG A 188 -5.97 10.47 -11.26
N LEU A 189 -4.74 9.96 -11.32
CA LEU A 189 -3.84 9.98 -10.16
C LEU A 189 -3.57 11.41 -9.72
N HIS A 190 -3.59 11.64 -8.40
CA HIS A 190 -3.02 12.85 -7.83
C HIS A 190 -1.52 12.66 -7.64
N LYS A 191 -0.78 13.76 -7.77
CA LYS A 191 0.66 13.77 -7.54
C LYS A 191 1.08 14.98 -6.74
N ALA A 192 2.10 14.82 -5.92
CA ALA A 192 2.76 15.89 -5.18
C ALA A 192 4.25 15.57 -5.05
N SER A 193 5.10 16.57 -4.80
CA SER A 193 6.48 16.24 -4.41
C SER A 193 6.45 15.61 -3.01
N VAL A 194 7.27 14.58 -2.79
CA VAL A 194 7.40 13.95 -1.46
C VAL A 194 7.78 14.99 -0.43
N MET A 195 8.67 15.91 -0.79
CA MET A 195 9.10 17.01 0.08
C MET A 195 7.90 17.83 0.58
N SER A 196 6.98 18.23 -0.32
CA SER A 196 5.81 19.04 0.06
C SER A 196 4.88 18.34 1.04
N LEU A 197 4.80 17.00 0.99
CA LEU A 197 4.04 16.21 1.96
C LEU A 197 4.79 16.11 3.28
N THR A 198 6.07 15.76 3.24
CA THR A 198 6.86 15.52 4.45
C THR A 198 7.16 16.79 5.25
N SER A 199 7.17 17.97 4.61
CA SER A 199 7.33 19.26 5.29
C SER A 199 6.09 19.69 6.07
N LEU A 200 4.97 18.98 5.94
CA LEU A 200 3.76 19.25 6.72
C LEU A 200 3.94 18.84 8.18
N VAL A 201 4.82 17.89 8.49
CA VAL A 201 5.04 17.43 9.85
C VAL A 201 5.95 18.42 10.59
N PRO A 202 5.55 18.91 11.77
CA PRO A 202 6.39 19.77 12.61
C PRO A 202 7.73 19.12 12.99
#